data_AF-X1DVR3-F1
#
_entry.id   AF-X1DVR3-F1
#
_cell.length_a   1.000
_cell.length_b   1.000
_cell.length_c   1.000
_cell.angle_alpha   90.00
_cell.angle_beta   90.00
_cell.angle_gamma   90.00
#
_symmetry.space_group_name_H-M   'P 1'
#
loop_
_entity.id
_entity.type
_entity.pdbx_description
1 polymer ?
#
loop_
_entity_poly.entity_id
_entity_poly.type
_entity_poly.pdbx_seq_one_letter_code
_entity_poly.pdbx_strand_id
1 'polypeptide(L)' 'TFLNKGEGSYTLGQRFVPFNKVGVYVPGGKARYPSTAIMAIVPAKLAGVGKIILASPPSKEGEMAEVVMVA' A
#
# COMPACT_ATOMS: atom_id res chain seq x y z
N THR A 1 11.33 11.98 -9.74
CA THR A 1 12.31 12.93 -9.21
C THR A 1 11.97 14.29 -9.75
N PHE A 2 11.83 15.30 -8.90
CA PHE A 2 11.63 16.68 -9.33
C PHE A 2 12.93 17.44 -9.12
N LEU A 3 13.38 18.18 -10.13
CA LEU A 3 14.53 19.08 -10.04
C LEU A 3 14.01 20.49 -10.28
N ASN A 4 14.25 21.39 -9.33
CA ASN A 4 13.98 22.82 -9.45
C ASN A 4 15.31 23.56 -9.63
N LYS A 5 15.37 24.40 -10.67
CA LYS A 5 16.50 25.29 -10.91
C LYS A 5 16.31 26.49 -9.98
N GLY A 6 17.13 26.61 -8.93
CA GLY A 6 17.09 27.78 -8.04
C GLY A 6 17.57 29.03 -8.78
N GLU A 7 17.30 30.22 -8.25
CA GLU A 7 17.75 31.51 -8.81
C GLU A 7 19.30 31.71 -8.77
N GLY A 8 20.07 30.66 -8.46
CA GLY A 8 21.55 30.63 -8.45
C GLY A 8 22.12 29.41 -9.20
N SER A 9 23.44 29.16 -9.09
CA SER A 9 24.13 28.06 -9.80
C SER A 9 23.81 26.65 -9.28
N TYR A 10 22.96 26.52 -8.27
CA TYR A 10 22.63 25.25 -7.62
C TYR A 10 21.30 24.67 -8.13
N THR A 11 21.25 23.34 -8.24
CA THR A 11 20.02 22.60 -8.56
C THR A 11 19.52 21.93 -7.29
N LEU A 12 18.26 22.17 -6.92
CA LEU A 12 17.59 21.48 -5.82
C LEU A 12 16.64 20.45 -6.38
N GLY A 13 16.37 19.39 -5.62
CA GLY A 13 15.40 18.40 -6.06
C GLY A 13 14.99 17.41 -5.01
N GLN A 14 13.94 16.67 -5.32
CA GLN A 14 13.37 15.63 -4.48
C GLN A 14 13.32 14.31 -5.24
N ARG A 15 13.82 13.25 -4.59
CA ARG A 15 13.74 11.88 -5.08
C ARG A 15 12.75 11.12 -4.21
N PHE A 16 11.71 10.58 -4.85
CA PHE A 16 10.80 9.63 -4.22
C PHE A 16 11.33 8.23 -4.46
N VAL A 17 11.49 7.46 -3.37
CA VAL A 17 11.95 6.07 -3.41
C VAL A 17 10.90 5.24 -2.68
N PRO A 18 10.31 4.23 -3.33
CA PRO A 18 9.35 3.37 -2.65
C PRO A 18 10.02 2.50 -1.61
N PHE A 19 9.24 2.04 -0.64
CA PHE A 19 9.68 1.00 0.28
C PHE A 19 9.91 -0.32 -0.45
N ASN A 20 10.88 -1.10 0.00
CA ASN A 20 11.10 -2.45 -0.54
C ASN A 20 9.94 -3.40 -0.19
N LYS A 21 9.36 -3.25 1.01
CA LYS A 21 8.25 -4.08 1.51
C LYS A 21 7.30 -3.25 2.38
N VAL A 22 6.00 -3.53 2.30
CA VAL A 22 4.98 -2.93 3.18
C VAL A 22 3.99 -3.97 3.71
N GLY A 23 3.46 -3.73 4.90
CA GLY A 23 2.37 -4.50 5.49
C GLY A 23 1.05 -3.73 5.41
N VAL A 24 -0.03 -4.42 5.05
CA VAL A 24 -1.39 -3.88 4.96
C VAL A 24 -2.28 -4.68 5.90
N TYR A 25 -2.85 -4.03 6.90
CA TYR A 25 -3.86 -4.65 7.76
C TYR A 25 -5.25 -4.34 7.21
N VAL A 26 -6.04 -5.38 6.97
CA VAL A 26 -7.44 -5.26 6.56
C VAL A 26 -8.32 -5.76 7.70
N PRO A 27 -9.14 -4.89 8.31
CA PRO A 27 -10.06 -5.31 9.36
C PRO A 27 -11.01 -6.41 8.87
N GLY A 28 -11.25 -7.39 9.74
CA GLY A 28 -12.23 -8.46 9.53
C GLY A 28 -13.22 -8.56 10.69
N GLY A 29 -14.01 -9.64 10.72
CA GLY A 29 -15.04 -9.87 11.74
C GLY A 29 -16.45 -9.59 11.22
N LYS A 30 -17.17 -8.61 11.83
CA LYS A 30 -18.58 -8.31 11.51
C LYS A 30 -18.79 -7.77 10.10
N ALA A 31 -17.79 -7.14 9.51
CA ALA A 31 -17.84 -6.61 8.16
C ALA A 31 -16.52 -6.91 7.45
N ARG A 32 -16.62 -7.15 6.14
CA ARG A 32 -15.49 -7.46 5.27
C ARG A 32 -15.27 -6.24 4.38
N TYR A 33 -14.07 -5.65 4.42
CA TYR A 33 -13.78 -4.37 3.76
C TYR A 33 -12.76 -4.53 2.63
N PRO A 34 -13.18 -5.03 1.44
CA PRO A 34 -12.30 -5.09 0.27
C PRO A 34 -11.82 -3.69 -0.15
N SER A 35 -12.63 -2.66 0.10
CA SER A 35 -12.26 -1.27 -0.15
C SER A 35 -11.00 -0.84 0.61
N THR A 36 -10.82 -1.28 1.85
CA THR A 36 -9.60 -0.99 2.63
C THR A 36 -8.37 -1.63 2.00
N ALA A 37 -8.49 -2.86 1.51
CA ALA A 37 -7.41 -3.54 0.82
C ALA A 37 -7.02 -2.78 -0.45
N ILE A 38 -8.00 -2.43 -1.29
CA ILE A 38 -7.79 -1.67 -2.54
C ILE A 38 -7.12 -0.31 -2.24
N MET A 39 -7.64 0.43 -1.27
CA MET A 39 -7.14 1.76 -0.91
C MET A 39 -5.69 1.75 -0.43
N ALA A 40 -5.19 0.66 0.14
CA ALA A 40 -3.82 0.54 0.62
C ALA A 40 -2.89 -0.10 -0.42
N ILE A 41 -3.34 -1.16 -1.10
CA ILE A 41 -2.52 -1.96 -2.03
C ILE A 41 -2.28 -1.22 -3.33
N VAL A 42 -3.31 -0.60 -3.91
CA VAL A 42 -3.19 0.11 -5.20
C VAL A 42 -2.13 1.21 -5.18
N PRO A 43 -2.11 2.17 -4.23
CA PRO A 43 -1.06 3.18 -4.21
C PRO A 43 0.33 2.59 -3.92
N ALA A 44 0.45 1.56 -3.08
CA ALA A 44 1.72 0.89 -2.83
C ALA A 44 2.28 0.23 -4.11
N LYS A 45 1.40 -0.39 -4.91
CA LYS A 45 1.76 -0.97 -6.20
C LYS A 45 2.17 0.10 -7.21
N LEU A 46 1.41 1.20 -7.31
CA LEU A 46 1.74 2.35 -8.16
C LEU A 46 3.06 3.02 -7.77
N ALA A 47 3.36 3.08 -6.47
CA ALA A 47 4.63 3.61 -5.98
C ALA A 47 5.83 2.73 -6.36
N GLY A 48 5.62 1.45 -6.72
CA GLY A 48 6.69 0.51 -7.07
C GLY A 48 7.23 -0.28 -5.88
N VAL A 49 6.41 -0.51 -4.85
CA VAL A 49 6.79 -1.35 -3.72
C VAL A 49 7.02 -2.80 -4.18
N GLY A 50 8.17 -3.37 -3.83
CA GLY A 50 8.57 -4.71 -4.29
C GLY A 50 7.77 -5.86 -3.66
N LYS A 51 7.35 -5.73 -2.39
CA LYS A 51 6.52 -6.74 -1.71
C LYS A 51 5.43 -6.10 -0.86
N ILE A 52 4.19 -6.52 -1.07
CA ILE A 52 3.04 -6.10 -0.28
C ILE A 52 2.52 -7.33 0.47
N ILE A 53 2.40 -7.24 1.79
CA ILE A 53 1.95 -8.33 2.67
C ILE A 53 0.64 -7.89 3.31
N LEU A 54 -0.43 -8.67 3.13
CA LEU A 54 -1.72 -8.37 3.74
C LEU A 54 -1.94 -9.27 4.96
N ALA A 55 -2.46 -8.68 6.03
CA ALA A 55 -2.90 -9.36 7.23
C ALA A 55 -4.37 -9.03 7.49
N SER A 56 -5.19 -10.05 7.73
CA SER A 56 -6.59 -9.90 8.10
C SER A 56 -6.97 -10.97 9.11
N PRO A 57 -7.74 -10.65 10.16
CA PRO A 57 -8.18 -11.67 11.10
C PRO A 57 -9.14 -12.66 10.39
N PRO A 58 -9.01 -13.97 10.67
CA PRO A 58 -9.84 -14.99 10.03
C PRO A 58 -11.28 -14.95 10.55
N SER A 59 -12.17 -15.69 9.87
CA SER A 59 -13.50 -16.03 10.37
C SER A 59 -13.41 -16.94 11.60
N LYS A 60 -14.55 -17.24 12.23
CA LYS A 60 -14.61 -18.18 13.37
C LYS A 60 -14.14 -19.58 12.98
N GLU A 61 -14.30 -19.92 11.71
CA GLU A 61 -13.90 -21.19 11.10
C GLU A 61 -12.42 -21.20 10.69
N GLY A 62 -11.69 -20.10 10.90
CA GLY A 62 -10.28 -19.98 10.54
C GLY A 62 -10.04 -19.48 9.11
N GLU A 63 -11.10 -19.19 8.36
CA GLU A 63 -11.01 -18.87 6.93
C GLU A 63 -10.82 -17.38 6.68
N MET A 64 -10.09 -17.06 5.61
CA MET A 64 -9.97 -15.68 5.16
C MET A 64 -11.22 -15.26 4.36
N ALA A 65 -11.65 -14.01 4.52
CA ALA A 65 -12.80 -13.51 3.78
C ALA A 65 -12.52 -13.44 2.28
N GLU A 66 -13.25 -14.20 1.45
CA GLU A 66 -13.06 -14.27 -0.01
C GLU A 66 -13.07 -12.90 -0.68
N VAL A 67 -13.99 -12.03 -0.28
CA VAL A 67 -14.09 -10.67 -0.84
C VAL A 67 -12.81 -9.85 -0.60
N VAL A 68 -12.06 -10.12 0.47
CA VAL A 68 -10.76 -9.47 0.73
C VAL A 68 -9.64 -10.11 -0.08
N MET A 69 -9.75 -11.39 -0.45
CA MET A 69 -8.76 -12.09 -1.30
C MET A 69 -8.85 -11.68 -2.78
N VAL A 70 -10.04 -11.28 -3.24
CA VAL A 70 -10.26 -10.78 -4.62
C VAL A 70 -9.69 -9.38 -4.82
N ALA A 71 -9.56 -8.60 -3.74
CA ALA A 71 -9.10 -7.21 -3.73
C ALA A 71 -7.59 -7.09 -3.95
#